data_AF-A0AAE0JKQ0-F1
#
_entry.id   AF-A0AAE0JKQ0-F1
#
_cell.length_a   1.000
_cell.length_b   1.000
_cell.length_c   1.000
_cell.angle_alpha   90.00
_cell.angle_beta   90.00
_cell.angle_gamma   90.00
#
_symmetry.space_group_name_H-M   'P 1'
#
loop_
_entity.id
_entity.type
_entity.pdbx_description
1 polymer ?
#
loop_
_entity_poly.entity_id
_entity_poly.type
_entity_poly.pdbx_seq_one_letter_code
_entity_poly.pdbx_strand_id
1 'polypeptide(L)'
;MKSVSLMSALASIASLSAASPTPTEQEQPHKRADLPAVTVSGNAFWKGKERFYIRGIDYQPGGSSGMTDPLADLDTCKRDVAEFKKMGVNTVRVYMVDNSKKHDDCMNLLADAGIYVVIDANSPLYSLNRFDPHQSYNDKYLQSVFATIDAFAKFDNTLAFFSGNEVINDVVNSTLAAKYVKATTRDMRQYIGNRGYRKIPVGYSAADVSQNRMQLANYMNCGTEDERSDFFAFNDYSWCSSDFVSSGWDQKVKNFTGYGIPIFLSEYGCITNTRDFGEMGALMSDKMTSVYSGGLMYEYALEANGYGIAKLGPGSKVEEKPEFANFVKALSKYPAPTGDGGFTSTTKAAACPTKDSNWMVDSTLLPAIPEGAKKFMKDGAGTGPGLKGEGSQQAQGTSTGDAQPGSGSSTNTASPSSSQSENAGSTRGIGPVDKAPFVVTGLVMFFTLTGTLLL
;
A
#
# COMPACT_ATOMS: atom_id res chain seq x y z
N MET A 1 -12.25 87.65 0.91
CA MET A 1 -11.13 87.28 0.00
C MET A 1 -10.71 85.85 0.30
N LYS A 2 -10.55 85.05 -0.75
CA LYS A 2 -10.02 83.67 -0.83
C LYS A 2 -10.97 82.51 -0.43
N SER A 3 -11.46 81.88 -1.50
CA SER A 3 -12.12 80.58 -1.65
C SER A 3 -11.18 79.40 -1.37
N VAL A 4 -11.70 78.26 -0.88
CA VAL A 4 -11.38 76.83 -1.18
C VAL A 4 -12.57 76.00 -0.61
N SER A 5 -13.50 75.40 -1.38
CA SER A 5 -13.52 74.02 -1.96
C SER A 5 -13.11 72.90 -0.96
N LEU A 6 -13.61 71.66 -0.91
CA LEU A 6 -14.73 70.90 -1.46
C LEU A 6 -14.72 69.54 -0.68
N MET A 7 -15.88 68.88 -0.60
CA MET A 7 -16.09 67.41 -0.52
C MET A 7 -15.73 66.57 0.73
N SER A 8 -16.81 66.18 1.44
CA SER A 8 -17.39 64.82 1.59
C SER A 8 -16.50 63.57 1.64
N ALA A 9 -16.69 62.73 2.68
CA ALA A 9 -16.98 61.28 2.56
C ALA A 9 -17.11 60.53 3.92
N LEU A 10 -18.23 59.82 4.07
CA LEU A 10 -18.42 58.47 4.62
C LEU A 10 -17.99 58.13 6.07
N ALA A 11 -18.98 57.88 6.93
CA ALA A 11 -18.86 57.01 8.10
C ALA A 11 -19.92 55.90 8.04
N SER A 12 -19.53 54.72 7.55
CA SER A 12 -20.27 53.46 7.66
C SER A 12 -19.37 52.46 8.38
N ILE A 13 -19.57 52.30 9.69
CA ILE A 13 -18.86 51.31 10.50
C ILE A 13 -19.61 49.99 10.36
N ALA A 14 -19.07 49.10 9.53
CA ALA A 14 -19.50 47.71 9.46
C ALA A 14 -18.97 46.95 10.67
N SER A 15 -19.87 46.23 11.34
CA SER A 15 -19.57 45.29 12.43
C SER A 15 -18.75 44.11 11.91
N LEU A 16 -17.47 44.10 12.24
CA LEU A 16 -16.60 42.93 12.11
C LEU A 16 -16.89 41.97 13.28
N SER A 17 -17.61 40.89 12.99
CA SER A 17 -17.66 39.72 13.88
C SER A 17 -16.27 39.09 13.92
N ALA A 18 -15.53 39.34 14.99
CA ALA A 18 -14.27 38.67 15.27
C ALA A 18 -14.55 37.16 15.42
N ALA A 19 -14.04 36.34 14.50
CA ALA A 19 -14.02 34.91 14.65
C ALA A 19 -13.08 34.56 15.83
N SER A 20 -13.63 34.09 16.94
CA SER A 20 -12.85 33.58 18.05
C SER A 20 -12.12 32.30 17.60
N PRO A 21 -10.82 32.16 17.86
CA PRO A 21 -10.09 30.93 17.54
C PRO A 21 -10.69 29.75 18.30
N THR A 22 -11.02 28.69 17.58
CA THR A 22 -11.43 27.41 18.16
C THR A 22 -10.26 26.83 18.94
N PRO A 23 -10.43 26.45 20.22
CA PRO A 23 -9.38 25.78 20.99
C PRO A 23 -8.92 24.52 20.25
N THR A 24 -7.61 24.40 20.03
CA THR A 24 -7.02 23.12 19.63
C THR A 24 -7.15 22.18 20.81
N GLU A 25 -8.03 21.19 20.71
CA GLU A 25 -8.12 20.13 21.70
C GLU A 25 -6.77 19.39 21.72
N GLN A 26 -6.11 19.35 22.86
CA GLN A 26 -4.86 18.61 23.01
C GLN A 26 -5.18 17.12 22.83
N GLU A 27 -4.69 16.55 21.73
CA GLU A 27 -4.69 15.12 21.50
C GLU A 27 -3.93 14.46 22.66
N GLN A 28 -4.63 13.65 23.44
CA GLN A 28 -4.04 12.92 24.56
C GLN A 28 -2.93 12.02 24.02
N PRO A 29 -1.78 11.90 24.70
CA PRO A 29 -0.73 11.00 24.27
C PRO A 29 -1.22 9.55 24.36
N HIS A 30 -1.72 9.03 23.25
CA HIS A 30 -2.00 7.60 23.11
C HIS A 30 -0.64 6.88 23.06
N LYS A 31 -0.44 5.96 24.00
CA LYS A 31 0.70 5.04 23.95
C LYS A 31 0.55 4.22 22.67
N ARG A 32 1.29 4.58 21.61
CA ARG A 32 1.32 3.85 20.33
C ARG A 32 1.42 2.36 20.63
N ALA A 33 0.40 1.59 20.24
CA ALA A 33 0.48 0.15 20.33
C ALA A 33 1.76 -0.31 19.64
N ASP A 34 2.52 -1.18 20.29
CA ASP A 34 3.72 -1.79 19.72
C ASP A 34 3.25 -2.85 18.70
N LEU A 35 2.77 -2.37 17.55
CA LEU A 35 2.35 -3.19 16.41
C LEU A 35 3.47 -3.09 15.35
N PRO A 36 4.39 -4.07 15.30
CA PRO A 36 5.51 -4.04 14.36
C PRO A 36 5.03 -3.92 12.92
N ALA A 37 5.61 -3.00 12.16
CA ALA A 37 5.33 -2.92 10.74
C ALA A 37 5.64 -4.24 10.02
N VAL A 38 4.75 -4.62 9.10
CA VAL A 38 4.98 -5.78 8.25
C VAL A 38 5.95 -5.42 7.11
N THR A 39 6.85 -6.34 6.81
CA THR A 39 7.90 -6.22 5.80
C THR A 39 7.83 -7.38 4.81
N VAL A 40 8.50 -7.25 3.66
CA VAL A 40 8.61 -8.30 2.65
C VAL A 40 10.04 -8.86 2.64
N SER A 41 10.15 -10.19 2.61
CA SER A 41 11.40 -10.90 2.38
C SER A 41 11.13 -12.23 1.71
N GLY A 42 11.88 -12.54 0.63
CA GLY A 42 11.57 -13.67 -0.23
C GLY A 42 10.17 -13.52 -0.85
N ASN A 43 9.41 -14.61 -0.88
CA ASN A 43 8.00 -14.61 -1.29
C ASN A 43 7.00 -14.50 -0.12
N ALA A 44 7.39 -13.92 1.02
CA ALA A 44 6.51 -13.83 2.20
C ALA A 44 6.51 -12.46 2.87
N PHE A 45 5.42 -12.18 3.60
CA PHE A 45 5.30 -11.08 4.53
C PHE A 45 5.76 -11.49 5.94
N TRP A 46 6.32 -10.54 6.67
CA TRP A 46 6.94 -10.77 7.99
C TRP A 46 6.57 -9.69 8.99
N LYS A 47 6.11 -10.10 10.16
CA LYS A 47 5.97 -9.26 11.35
C LYS A 47 7.19 -9.54 12.25
N GLY A 48 8.24 -8.74 12.10
CA GLY A 48 9.53 -9.05 12.71
C GLY A 48 10.10 -10.36 12.17
N LYS A 49 10.23 -11.39 13.02
CA LYS A 49 10.70 -12.73 12.61
C LYS A 49 9.57 -13.72 12.37
N GLU A 50 8.33 -13.34 12.65
CA GLU A 50 7.17 -14.20 12.49
C GLU A 50 6.58 -14.01 11.09
N ARG A 51 6.27 -15.12 10.42
CA ARG A 51 5.61 -15.07 9.13
C ARG A 51 4.21 -14.46 9.30
N PHE A 52 3.90 -13.47 8.48
CA PHE A 52 2.61 -12.81 8.48
C PHE A 52 1.73 -13.38 7.37
N TYR A 53 0.64 -14.04 7.76
CA TYR A 53 -0.41 -14.47 6.84
C TYR A 53 -1.57 -13.49 6.90
N ILE A 54 -1.99 -12.98 5.75
CA ILE A 54 -3.17 -12.14 5.61
C ILE A 54 -4.40 -13.03 5.86
N ARG A 55 -5.15 -12.71 6.91
CA ARG A 55 -6.41 -13.36 7.28
C ARG A 55 -7.42 -12.25 7.44
N GLY A 56 -7.85 -11.73 6.30
CA GLY A 56 -8.49 -10.44 6.22
C GLY A 56 -9.89 -10.47 5.65
N ILE A 57 -10.47 -9.27 5.55
CA ILE A 57 -11.78 -9.01 4.98
C ILE A 57 -11.75 -7.67 4.23
N ASP A 58 -12.48 -7.60 3.13
CA ASP A 58 -12.65 -6.38 2.37
C ASP A 58 -13.64 -5.43 3.06
N TYR A 59 -13.25 -4.17 3.23
CA TYR A 59 -13.97 -3.18 4.03
C TYR A 59 -14.19 -1.88 3.24
N GLN A 60 -15.35 -1.79 2.59
CA GLN A 60 -15.79 -0.59 1.91
C GLN A 60 -17.31 -0.41 1.96
N PRO A 61 -17.88 0.10 3.07
CA PRO A 61 -19.29 0.48 3.15
C PRO A 61 -19.69 1.41 1.98
N GLY A 62 -20.80 1.08 1.29
CA GLY A 62 -21.20 1.75 0.05
C GLY A 62 -20.59 1.14 -1.22
N GLY A 63 -19.78 0.08 -1.09
CA GLY A 63 -19.08 -0.62 -2.16
C GLY A 63 -17.87 0.13 -2.71
N SER A 64 -17.09 -0.53 -3.56
CA SER A 64 -15.87 0.02 -4.19
C SER A 64 -16.11 1.29 -5.03
N SER A 65 -17.37 1.60 -5.37
CA SER A 65 -17.79 2.82 -6.09
C SER A 65 -18.46 3.89 -5.19
N GLY A 66 -18.66 3.64 -3.90
CA GLY A 66 -19.54 4.42 -3.01
C GLY A 66 -19.09 5.83 -2.59
N MET A 67 -18.05 6.39 -3.22
CA MET A 67 -17.41 7.69 -2.91
C MET A 67 -17.35 8.06 -1.42
N THR A 68 -17.07 7.08 -0.56
CA THR A 68 -17.04 7.20 0.90
C THR A 68 -15.72 6.65 1.43
N ASP A 69 -15.18 7.30 2.47
CA ASP A 69 -13.97 6.84 3.16
C ASP A 69 -14.35 6.37 4.58
N PRO A 70 -14.36 5.06 4.84
CA PRO A 70 -14.70 4.53 6.15
C PRO A 70 -13.62 4.76 7.21
N LEU A 71 -12.38 5.09 6.80
CA LEU A 71 -11.27 5.34 7.71
C LEU A 71 -11.22 6.79 8.21
N ALA A 72 -11.95 7.70 7.57
CA ALA A 72 -12.07 9.10 7.98
C ALA A 72 -13.29 9.38 8.88
N ASP A 73 -14.18 8.39 9.08
CA ASP A 73 -15.37 8.50 9.93
C ASP A 73 -15.19 7.68 11.22
N LEU A 74 -14.98 8.38 12.33
CA LEU A 74 -14.63 7.77 13.61
C LEU A 74 -15.72 6.85 14.16
N ASP A 75 -17.00 7.22 14.02
CA ASP A 75 -18.11 6.43 14.57
C ASP A 75 -18.33 5.15 13.76
N THR A 76 -18.22 5.25 12.44
CA THR A 76 -18.21 4.11 11.50
C THR A 76 -17.06 3.18 11.82
N CYS A 77 -15.84 3.70 11.93
CA CYS A 77 -14.67 2.90 12.24
C CYS A 77 -14.76 2.23 13.61
N LYS A 78 -15.19 2.94 14.67
CA LYS A 78 -15.39 2.34 16.02
C LYS A 78 -16.38 1.18 16.00
N ARG A 79 -17.51 1.36 15.29
CA ARG A 79 -18.53 0.31 15.14
C ARG A 79 -17.94 -0.93 14.47
N ASP A 80 -17.27 -0.74 13.34
CA ASP A 80 -16.83 -1.85 12.49
C ASP A 80 -15.58 -2.56 13.04
N VAL A 81 -14.66 -1.82 13.69
CA VAL A 81 -13.51 -2.42 14.40
C VAL A 81 -13.98 -3.38 15.50
N ALA A 82 -15.08 -3.09 16.18
CA ALA A 82 -15.65 -4.03 17.16
C ALA A 82 -16.04 -5.36 16.51
N GLU A 83 -16.63 -5.32 15.31
CA GLU A 83 -17.00 -6.52 14.54
C GLU A 83 -15.77 -7.28 14.02
N PHE A 84 -14.75 -6.57 13.54
CA PHE A 84 -13.48 -7.19 13.11
C PHE A 84 -12.80 -7.94 14.26
N LYS A 85 -12.85 -7.39 15.48
CA LYS A 85 -12.34 -8.07 16.68
C LYS A 85 -13.13 -9.33 17.02
N LYS A 86 -14.47 -9.33 16.83
CA LYS A 86 -15.28 -10.55 17.00
C LYS A 86 -14.90 -11.62 15.98
N MET A 87 -14.64 -11.23 14.73
CA MET A 87 -14.20 -12.16 13.69
C MET A 87 -12.81 -12.72 13.95
N GLY A 88 -11.89 -11.89 14.47
CA GLY A 88 -10.49 -12.23 14.62
C GLY A 88 -9.68 -12.08 13.32
N VAL A 89 -10.11 -11.18 12.43
CA VAL A 89 -9.32 -10.79 11.25
C VAL A 89 -8.11 -9.97 11.67
N ASN A 90 -7.01 -10.07 10.92
CA ASN A 90 -5.79 -9.29 11.17
C ASN A 90 -5.53 -8.21 10.12
N THR A 91 -6.32 -8.16 9.05
CA THR A 91 -6.13 -7.26 7.92
C THR A 91 -7.48 -6.83 7.37
N VAL A 92 -7.61 -5.56 7.01
CA VAL A 92 -8.70 -5.06 6.18
C VAL A 92 -8.14 -4.47 4.89
N ARG A 93 -8.86 -4.61 3.78
CA ARG A 93 -8.56 -3.86 2.55
C ARG A 93 -9.60 -2.76 2.37
N VAL A 94 -9.12 -1.56 2.08
CA VAL A 94 -9.94 -0.38 1.82
C VAL A 94 -9.66 0.09 0.40
N TYR A 95 -10.70 0.13 -0.42
CA TYR A 95 -10.63 0.41 -1.85
C TYR A 95 -10.52 1.90 -2.16
N MET A 96 -10.92 2.74 -1.20
CA MET A 96 -10.98 4.18 -1.39
C MET A 96 -10.84 4.91 -0.06
N VAL A 97 -9.93 5.88 -0.08
CA VAL A 97 -9.65 6.79 1.03
C VAL A 97 -9.65 8.23 0.52
N ASP A 98 -10.14 9.16 1.33
CA ASP A 98 -10.08 10.59 1.06
C ASP A 98 -8.73 11.14 1.55
N ASN A 99 -7.76 11.22 0.64
CA ASN A 99 -6.41 11.73 0.91
C ASN A 99 -6.33 13.23 1.28
N SER A 100 -7.48 13.92 1.41
CA SER A 100 -7.58 15.27 1.99
C SER A 100 -7.98 15.28 3.47
N LYS A 101 -8.33 14.11 4.04
CA LYS A 101 -8.78 13.95 5.43
C LYS A 101 -7.68 13.40 6.34
N LYS A 102 -7.94 13.43 7.64
CA LYS A 102 -7.13 12.76 8.66
C LYS A 102 -7.69 11.37 8.91
N HIS A 103 -6.80 10.41 9.16
CA HIS A 103 -7.15 9.00 9.42
C HIS A 103 -6.60 8.50 10.75
N ASP A 104 -5.98 9.38 11.55
CA ASP A 104 -5.24 9.04 12.76
C ASP A 104 -6.09 8.24 13.76
N ASP A 105 -7.31 8.69 14.05
CA ASP A 105 -8.17 8.02 15.02
C ASP A 105 -8.52 6.59 14.61
N CYS A 106 -8.93 6.37 13.36
CA CYS A 106 -9.31 5.05 12.89
C CYS A 106 -8.11 4.12 12.74
N MET A 107 -7.00 4.62 12.18
CA MET A 107 -5.78 3.84 12.04
C MET A 107 -5.22 3.41 13.41
N ASN A 108 -5.34 4.26 14.43
CA ASN A 108 -4.98 3.93 15.81
C ASN A 108 -5.94 2.87 16.40
N LEU A 109 -7.25 2.98 16.18
CA LEU A 109 -8.22 1.96 16.62
C LEU A 109 -7.95 0.58 15.99
N LEU A 110 -7.61 0.56 14.70
CA LEU A 110 -7.21 -0.65 13.99
C LEU A 110 -5.90 -1.21 14.55
N ALA A 111 -4.91 -0.36 14.81
CA ALA A 111 -3.63 -0.76 15.39
C ALA A 111 -3.79 -1.34 16.81
N ASP A 112 -4.62 -0.72 17.65
CA ASP A 112 -4.96 -1.21 19.00
C ASP A 112 -5.69 -2.56 18.96
N ALA A 113 -6.42 -2.83 17.86
CA ALA A 113 -7.03 -4.13 17.58
C ALA A 113 -6.07 -5.15 16.95
N GLY A 114 -4.84 -4.77 16.64
CA GLY A 114 -3.85 -5.61 15.95
C GLY A 114 -4.14 -5.82 14.46
N ILE A 115 -4.90 -4.90 13.84
CA ILE A 115 -5.38 -4.98 12.46
C ILE A 115 -4.54 -4.06 11.57
N TYR A 116 -4.08 -4.63 10.45
CA TYR A 116 -3.39 -3.91 9.39
C TYR A 116 -4.33 -3.52 8.25
N VAL A 117 -3.90 -2.57 7.43
CA VAL A 117 -4.69 -2.02 6.32
C VAL A 117 -3.94 -2.16 5.01
N VAL A 118 -4.56 -2.80 4.02
CA VAL A 118 -4.16 -2.71 2.62
C VAL A 118 -4.99 -1.62 1.97
N ILE A 119 -4.34 -0.68 1.28
CA ILE A 119 -5.00 0.50 0.73
C ILE A 119 -4.83 0.53 -0.78
N ASP A 120 -5.94 0.60 -1.50
CA ASP A 120 -5.90 0.97 -2.91
C ASP A 120 -5.57 2.47 -3.01
N ALA A 121 -4.45 2.81 -3.64
CA ALA A 121 -4.01 4.20 -3.74
C ALA A 121 -4.82 5.04 -4.74
N ASN A 122 -5.77 4.39 -5.42
CA ASN A 122 -6.60 4.93 -6.49
C ASN A 122 -7.99 5.28 -5.96
N SER A 123 -8.72 6.08 -6.73
CA SER A 123 -10.16 6.27 -6.52
C SER A 123 -10.90 6.32 -7.86
N PRO A 124 -12.25 6.26 -7.89
CA PRO A 124 -12.99 6.33 -9.14
C PRO A 124 -12.65 7.54 -10.00
N LEU A 125 -12.34 8.69 -9.37
CA LEU A 125 -11.94 9.93 -10.07
C LEU A 125 -10.46 9.96 -10.43
N TYR A 126 -9.61 9.27 -9.67
CA TYR A 126 -8.15 9.25 -9.83
C TYR A 126 -7.65 7.82 -10.00
N SER A 127 -7.77 7.31 -11.23
CA SER A 127 -7.43 5.95 -11.60
C SER A 127 -6.99 5.87 -13.06
N LEU A 128 -6.31 4.78 -13.42
CA LEU A 128 -6.05 4.45 -14.82
C LEU A 128 -7.35 3.99 -15.50
N ASN A 129 -7.65 4.61 -16.65
CA ASN A 129 -8.73 4.18 -17.52
C ASN A 129 -8.22 3.06 -18.44
N ARG A 130 -8.75 1.84 -18.29
CA ARG A 130 -8.34 0.70 -19.12
C ARG A 130 -8.55 0.88 -20.63
N PHE A 131 -9.47 1.76 -21.03
CA PHE A 131 -9.76 2.05 -22.44
C PHE A 131 -8.87 3.15 -23.01
N ASP A 132 -8.34 4.02 -22.15
CA ASP A 132 -7.40 5.08 -22.53
C ASP A 132 -6.31 5.23 -21.46
N PRO A 133 -5.41 4.22 -21.35
CA PRO A 133 -4.47 4.17 -20.25
C PRO A 133 -3.30 5.16 -20.42
N HIS A 134 -3.04 5.63 -21.64
CA HIS A 134 -2.05 6.69 -21.89
C HIS A 134 -2.53 8.03 -21.35
N GLN A 135 -3.75 8.44 -21.71
CA GLN A 135 -4.30 9.74 -21.29
C GLN A 135 -4.48 9.82 -19.77
N SER A 136 -4.86 8.71 -19.14
CA SER A 136 -5.14 8.66 -17.70
C SER A 136 -3.89 8.55 -16.82
N TYR A 137 -2.71 8.25 -17.40
CA TYR A 137 -1.43 8.31 -16.71
C TYR A 137 -0.79 9.70 -16.88
N ASN A 138 -1.16 10.60 -15.97
CA ASN A 138 -0.76 12.01 -15.97
C ASN A 138 -0.40 12.52 -14.57
N ASP A 139 0.06 13.77 -14.49
CA ASP A 139 0.53 14.38 -13.24
C ASP A 139 -0.57 14.57 -12.19
N LYS A 140 -1.82 14.89 -12.58
CA LYS A 140 -2.96 14.94 -11.63
C LYS A 140 -3.24 13.58 -10.99
N TYR A 141 -3.17 12.50 -11.78
CA TYR A 141 -3.34 11.14 -11.27
C TYR A 141 -2.26 10.78 -10.25
N LEU A 142 -0.98 10.94 -10.64
CA LEU A 142 0.14 10.60 -9.77
C LEU A 142 0.19 11.46 -8.50
N GLN A 143 -0.22 12.74 -8.58
CA GLN A 143 -0.34 13.58 -7.40
C GLN A 143 -1.32 13.01 -6.37
N SER A 144 -2.49 12.53 -6.81
CA SER A 144 -3.48 11.91 -5.92
C SER A 144 -2.94 10.60 -5.31
N VAL A 145 -2.32 9.75 -6.11
CA VAL A 145 -1.71 8.49 -5.65
C VAL A 145 -0.62 8.76 -4.60
N PHE A 146 0.26 9.74 -4.85
CA PHE A 146 1.31 10.11 -3.92
C PHE A 146 0.77 10.79 -2.64
N ALA A 147 -0.31 11.55 -2.74
CA ALA A 147 -0.98 12.13 -1.57
C ALA A 147 -1.58 11.04 -0.67
N THR A 148 -2.12 9.96 -1.26
CA THR A 148 -2.55 8.79 -0.50
C THR A 148 -1.38 8.13 0.23
N ILE A 149 -0.21 8.00 -0.41
CA ILE A 149 1.00 7.51 0.28
C ILE A 149 1.36 8.44 1.44
N ASP A 150 1.39 9.76 1.25
CA ASP A 150 1.71 10.73 2.31
C ASP A 150 0.76 10.64 3.50
N ALA A 151 -0.54 10.44 3.26
CA ALA A 151 -1.54 10.32 4.31
C ALA A 151 -1.34 9.08 5.19
N PHE A 152 -0.87 7.97 4.61
CA PHE A 152 -0.84 6.66 5.28
C PHE A 152 0.56 6.12 5.61
N ALA A 153 1.63 6.71 5.07
CA ALA A 153 3.00 6.22 5.28
C ALA A 153 3.49 6.30 6.73
N LYS A 154 2.85 7.16 7.54
CA LYS A 154 3.17 7.36 8.96
C LYS A 154 2.69 6.23 9.88
N PHE A 155 1.75 5.39 9.44
CA PHE A 155 1.18 4.32 10.26
C PHE A 155 1.91 2.99 10.06
N ASP A 156 2.29 2.33 11.15
CA ASP A 156 2.98 1.02 11.08
C ASP A 156 2.04 -0.08 10.59
N ASN A 157 0.74 0.07 10.84
CA ASN A 157 -0.28 -0.87 10.40
C ASN A 157 -0.76 -0.63 8.96
N THR A 158 -0.19 0.33 8.22
CA THR A 158 -0.31 0.35 6.75
C THR A 158 0.50 -0.81 6.18
N LEU A 159 -0.17 -1.91 5.83
CA LEU A 159 0.46 -3.15 5.36
C LEU A 159 1.08 -2.96 3.97
N ALA A 160 0.29 -2.45 3.04
CA ALA A 160 0.63 -2.43 1.62
C ALA A 160 -0.24 -1.42 0.86
N PHE A 161 0.23 -0.98 -0.30
CA PHE A 161 -0.57 -0.24 -1.27
C PHE A 161 -0.81 -1.04 -2.55
N PHE A 162 -2.03 -0.95 -3.09
CA PHE A 162 -2.32 -1.35 -4.46
C PHE A 162 -2.18 -0.16 -5.42
N SER A 163 -1.37 -0.34 -6.46
CA SER A 163 -1.19 0.62 -7.56
C SER A 163 -2.35 0.61 -8.55
N GLY A 164 -3.23 -0.39 -8.49
CA GLY A 164 -4.47 -0.49 -9.26
C GLY A 164 -5.25 -1.74 -8.90
N ASN A 165 -6.51 -1.78 -9.31
CA ASN A 165 -7.41 -2.91 -9.13
C ASN A 165 -8.11 -3.25 -10.45
N GLU A 166 -7.90 -4.47 -10.95
CA GLU A 166 -8.56 -5.03 -12.15
C GLU A 166 -8.60 -4.12 -13.40
N VAL A 167 -7.65 -3.19 -13.52
CA VAL A 167 -7.46 -2.37 -14.73
C VAL A 167 -7.34 -3.27 -15.97
N ILE A 168 -6.56 -4.36 -15.87
CA ILE A 168 -6.50 -5.42 -16.86
C ILE A 168 -7.58 -6.44 -16.50
N ASN A 169 -8.47 -6.74 -17.45
CA ASN A 169 -9.58 -7.67 -17.30
C ASN A 169 -9.65 -8.64 -18.49
N ASP A 170 -10.83 -9.26 -18.67
CA ASP A 170 -11.14 -10.25 -19.70
C ASP A 170 -11.14 -9.68 -21.14
N VAL A 171 -11.18 -8.35 -21.29
CA VAL A 171 -11.03 -7.69 -22.59
C VAL A 171 -9.55 -7.63 -22.95
N VAL A 172 -9.15 -8.31 -24.03
CA VAL A 172 -7.73 -8.42 -24.45
C VAL A 172 -7.01 -7.06 -24.56
N ASN A 173 -7.69 -6.03 -25.07
CA ASN A 173 -7.12 -4.69 -25.22
C ASN A 173 -6.78 -4.02 -23.87
N SER A 174 -7.43 -4.44 -22.77
CA SER A 174 -7.08 -3.95 -21.43
C SER A 174 -5.64 -4.29 -21.04
N THR A 175 -5.03 -5.33 -21.63
CA THR A 175 -3.62 -5.69 -21.38
C THR A 175 -2.64 -4.58 -21.76
N LEU A 176 -3.01 -3.67 -22.68
CA LEU A 176 -2.22 -2.48 -23.01
C LEU A 176 -2.07 -1.53 -21.81
N ALA A 177 -2.96 -1.60 -20.82
CA ALA A 177 -2.86 -0.83 -19.59
C ALA A 177 -1.76 -1.37 -18.63
N ALA A 178 -1.27 -2.60 -18.81
CA ALA A 178 -0.29 -3.21 -17.92
C ALA A 178 1.00 -2.40 -17.77
N LYS A 179 1.49 -1.76 -18.85
CA LYS A 179 2.67 -0.89 -18.78
C LYS A 179 2.45 0.34 -17.90
N TYR A 180 1.23 0.88 -17.86
CA TYR A 180 0.90 2.04 -17.03
C TYR A 180 0.69 1.64 -15.57
N VAL A 181 0.04 0.50 -15.31
CA VAL A 181 -0.08 -0.07 -13.95
C VAL A 181 1.31 -0.34 -13.36
N LYS A 182 2.21 -0.92 -14.14
CA LYS A 182 3.58 -1.20 -13.72
C LYS A 182 4.39 0.09 -13.53
N ALA A 183 4.20 1.11 -14.38
CA ALA A 183 4.79 2.42 -14.18
C ALA A 183 4.29 3.12 -12.90
N THR A 184 2.98 3.07 -12.62
CA THR A 184 2.43 3.55 -11.33
C THR A 184 3.08 2.83 -10.17
N THR A 185 3.24 1.50 -10.26
CA THR A 185 3.91 0.70 -9.21
C THR A 185 5.35 1.17 -8.98
N ARG A 186 6.14 1.30 -10.07
CA ARG A 186 7.51 1.83 -10.03
C ARG A 186 7.56 3.21 -9.37
N ASP A 187 6.70 4.13 -9.80
CA ASP A 187 6.71 5.51 -9.33
C ASP A 187 6.26 5.63 -7.88
N MET A 188 5.29 4.84 -7.42
CA MET A 188 4.90 4.77 -6.01
C MET A 188 6.07 4.29 -5.13
N ARG A 189 6.79 3.24 -5.56
CA ARG A 189 7.97 2.72 -4.84
C ARG A 189 9.10 3.76 -4.82
N GLN A 190 9.36 4.41 -5.95
CA GLN A 190 10.34 5.49 -6.05
C GLN A 190 9.97 6.64 -5.11
N TYR A 191 8.70 7.04 -5.09
CA TYR A 191 8.20 8.10 -4.23
C TYR A 191 8.38 7.77 -2.74
N ILE A 192 7.97 6.57 -2.31
CA ILE A 192 8.17 6.07 -0.94
C ILE A 192 9.66 6.16 -0.55
N GLY A 193 10.55 5.70 -1.42
CA GLY A 193 12.00 5.75 -1.19
C GLY A 193 12.55 7.18 -1.12
N ASN A 194 12.20 8.03 -2.08
CA ASN A 194 12.69 9.42 -2.15
C ASN A 194 12.22 10.26 -0.95
N ARG A 195 11.00 10.00 -0.46
CA ARG A 195 10.45 10.63 0.75
C ARG A 195 11.06 10.10 2.05
N GLY A 196 11.88 9.04 2.00
CA GLY A 196 12.50 8.44 3.18
C GLY A 196 11.49 7.73 4.09
N TYR A 197 10.34 7.34 3.54
CA TYR A 197 9.35 6.59 4.30
C TYR A 197 9.82 5.16 4.57
N ARG A 198 9.17 4.49 5.52
CA ARG A 198 9.28 3.04 5.65
C ARG A 198 8.98 2.41 4.29
N LYS A 199 9.70 1.34 3.95
CA LYS A 199 9.48 0.55 2.72
C LYS A 199 8.14 -0.20 2.80
N ILE A 200 7.04 0.52 2.62
CA ILE A 200 5.69 -0.05 2.50
C ILE A 200 5.62 -0.72 1.14
N PRO A 201 5.30 -2.03 1.08
CA PRO A 201 5.26 -2.75 -0.18
C PRO A 201 4.15 -2.21 -1.10
N VAL A 202 4.46 -2.11 -2.40
CA VAL A 202 3.50 -1.73 -3.43
C VAL A 202 3.34 -2.87 -4.44
N GLY A 203 2.09 -3.23 -4.72
CA GLY A 203 1.74 -4.30 -5.64
C GLY A 203 0.48 -3.97 -6.41
N TYR A 204 -0.08 -4.99 -7.07
CA TYR A 204 -1.25 -4.85 -7.93
C TYR A 204 -2.29 -5.92 -7.58
N SER A 205 -3.57 -5.54 -7.62
CA SER A 205 -4.72 -6.44 -7.47
C SER A 205 -5.30 -6.74 -8.86
N ALA A 206 -5.06 -7.94 -9.36
CA ALA A 206 -5.49 -8.36 -10.69
C ALA A 206 -6.83 -9.10 -10.69
N ALA A 207 -7.53 -9.10 -11.83
CA ALA A 207 -8.65 -10.00 -12.06
C ALA A 207 -8.14 -11.43 -12.32
N ASP A 208 -8.89 -12.45 -11.91
CA ASP A 208 -8.59 -13.84 -12.26
C ASP A 208 -9.00 -14.21 -13.70
N VAL A 209 -8.25 -13.73 -14.68
CA VAL A 209 -8.50 -13.99 -16.11
C VAL A 209 -7.60 -15.12 -16.62
N SER A 210 -8.18 -16.31 -16.81
CA SER A 210 -7.44 -17.53 -17.17
C SER A 210 -6.50 -17.39 -18.37
N GLN A 211 -6.86 -16.54 -19.35
CA GLN A 211 -6.15 -16.34 -20.60
C GLN A 211 -4.86 -15.52 -20.45
N ASN A 212 -4.79 -14.64 -19.43
CA ASN A 212 -3.68 -13.69 -19.28
C ASN A 212 -3.08 -13.62 -17.86
N ARG A 213 -3.64 -14.33 -16.86
CA ARG A 213 -3.20 -14.26 -15.45
C ARG A 213 -1.70 -14.47 -15.29
N MET A 214 -1.13 -15.47 -15.95
CA MET A 214 0.30 -15.76 -15.85
C MET A 214 1.15 -14.74 -16.58
N GLN A 215 0.71 -14.25 -17.74
CA GLN A 215 1.39 -13.17 -18.45
C GLN A 215 1.40 -11.90 -17.59
N LEU A 216 0.25 -11.53 -17.01
CA LEU A 216 0.12 -10.37 -16.15
C LEU A 216 0.99 -10.47 -14.91
N ALA A 217 0.94 -11.60 -14.19
CA ALA A 217 1.82 -11.85 -13.05
C ALA A 217 3.30 -11.71 -13.46
N ASN A 218 3.74 -12.47 -14.46
CA ASN A 218 5.13 -12.41 -14.94
C ASN A 218 5.53 -10.99 -15.36
N TYR A 219 4.62 -10.24 -16.00
CA TYR A 219 4.88 -8.85 -16.37
C TYR A 219 5.13 -7.96 -15.15
N MET A 220 4.33 -8.10 -14.09
CA MET A 220 4.49 -7.32 -12.85
C MET A 220 5.79 -7.67 -12.08
N ASN A 221 6.36 -8.86 -12.30
CA ASN A 221 7.60 -9.32 -11.64
C ASN A 221 8.82 -9.45 -12.58
N CYS A 222 8.74 -9.01 -13.83
CA CYS A 222 9.90 -8.97 -14.73
C CYS A 222 10.57 -7.59 -14.75
N GLY A 223 11.72 -7.44 -15.43
CA GLY A 223 12.41 -6.16 -15.57
C GLY A 223 13.40 -5.88 -14.42
N THR A 224 13.81 -4.61 -14.28
CA THR A 224 14.76 -4.18 -13.25
C THR A 224 14.11 -4.12 -11.86
N GLU A 225 14.90 -4.15 -10.79
CA GLU A 225 14.40 -4.24 -9.40
C GLU A 225 13.44 -3.10 -9.00
N ASP A 226 13.64 -1.89 -9.53
CA ASP A 226 12.77 -0.73 -9.33
C ASP A 226 11.40 -0.86 -10.02
N GLU A 227 11.33 -1.63 -11.11
CA GLU A 227 10.12 -1.83 -11.90
C GLU A 227 9.28 -3.04 -11.45
N ARG A 228 9.87 -3.96 -10.69
CA ARG A 228 9.19 -5.15 -10.15
C ARG A 228 8.27 -4.77 -8.99
N SER A 229 7.07 -5.33 -8.94
CA SER A 229 6.18 -5.20 -7.78
C SER A 229 6.78 -5.86 -6.54
N ASP A 230 6.47 -5.32 -5.36
CA ASP A 230 6.87 -5.93 -4.09
C ASP A 230 6.01 -7.16 -3.75
N PHE A 231 4.83 -7.29 -4.35
CA PHE A 231 3.94 -8.44 -4.26
C PHE A 231 2.96 -8.46 -5.44
N PHE A 232 2.27 -9.57 -5.66
CA PHE A 232 1.18 -9.69 -6.63
C PHE A 232 -0.06 -10.28 -5.96
N ALA A 233 -1.23 -9.68 -6.15
CA ALA A 233 -2.47 -10.24 -5.64
C ALA A 233 -3.49 -10.34 -6.77
N PHE A 234 -4.47 -11.22 -6.60
CA PHE A 234 -5.57 -11.33 -7.55
C PHE A 234 -6.85 -11.81 -6.88
N ASN A 235 -7.97 -11.44 -7.48
CA ASN A 235 -9.32 -11.71 -7.02
C ASN A 235 -9.75 -13.11 -7.50
N ASP A 236 -9.90 -14.06 -6.59
CA ASP A 236 -10.12 -15.48 -6.92
C ASP A 236 -11.42 -16.02 -6.31
N TYR A 237 -12.42 -16.20 -7.17
CA TYR A 237 -13.73 -16.72 -6.80
C TYR A 237 -13.96 -18.16 -7.29
N SER A 238 -12.90 -18.91 -7.61
CA SER A 238 -13.04 -20.27 -8.16
C SER A 238 -13.44 -21.34 -7.13
N TRP A 239 -13.33 -21.04 -5.84
CA TRP A 239 -13.78 -21.91 -4.76
C TRP A 239 -15.19 -21.55 -4.30
N CYS A 240 -16.18 -22.37 -4.65
CA CYS A 240 -17.60 -22.17 -4.26
C CYS A 240 -18.10 -23.34 -3.40
N SER A 241 -17.70 -23.37 -2.12
CA SER A 241 -17.92 -24.52 -1.20
C SER A 241 -17.43 -25.84 -1.81
N SER A 242 -16.17 -25.81 -2.27
CA SER A 242 -15.51 -26.84 -3.09
C SER A 242 -14.34 -27.50 -2.34
N ASP A 243 -13.38 -28.05 -3.06
CA ASP A 243 -12.11 -28.57 -2.57
C ASP A 243 -10.92 -28.05 -3.39
N PHE A 244 -9.69 -28.34 -2.93
CA PHE A 244 -8.44 -27.83 -3.48
C PHE A 244 -8.21 -28.19 -4.96
N VAL A 245 -8.68 -29.35 -5.41
CA VAL A 245 -8.50 -29.80 -6.80
C VAL A 245 -9.67 -29.32 -7.64
N SER A 246 -10.91 -29.47 -7.16
CA SER A 246 -12.10 -29.09 -7.92
C SER A 246 -12.19 -27.58 -8.19
N SER A 247 -11.66 -26.74 -7.29
CA SER A 247 -11.52 -25.29 -7.48
C SER A 247 -10.39 -24.90 -8.44
N GLY A 248 -9.49 -25.82 -8.78
CA GLY A 248 -8.28 -25.56 -9.57
C GLY A 248 -7.17 -24.82 -8.82
N TRP A 249 -7.28 -24.70 -7.49
CA TRP A 249 -6.26 -24.09 -6.64
C TRP A 249 -4.94 -24.86 -6.64
N ASP A 250 -4.99 -26.19 -6.80
CA ASP A 250 -3.81 -27.04 -7.02
C ASP A 250 -2.99 -26.61 -8.25
N GLN A 251 -3.66 -26.31 -9.36
CA GLN A 251 -3.00 -25.82 -10.57
C GLN A 251 -2.48 -24.40 -10.38
N LYS A 252 -3.20 -23.54 -9.65
CA LYS A 252 -2.73 -22.18 -9.33
C LYS A 252 -1.47 -22.22 -8.48
N VAL A 253 -1.43 -23.02 -7.41
CA VAL A 253 -0.21 -23.25 -6.61
C VAL A 253 0.94 -23.75 -7.47
N LYS A 254 0.70 -24.74 -8.33
CA LYS A 254 1.73 -25.27 -9.23
C LYS A 254 2.29 -24.18 -10.16
N ASN A 255 1.42 -23.35 -10.74
CA ASN A 255 1.83 -22.31 -11.68
C ASN A 255 2.59 -21.16 -11.01
N PHE A 256 2.28 -20.84 -9.76
CA PHE A 256 2.94 -19.77 -9.00
C PHE A 256 4.10 -20.26 -8.11
N THR A 257 4.39 -21.56 -8.10
CA THR A 257 5.55 -22.10 -7.38
C THR A 257 6.84 -21.48 -7.91
N GLY A 258 7.62 -20.87 -7.02
CA GLY A 258 8.87 -20.21 -7.39
C GLY A 258 8.71 -18.84 -8.07
N TYR A 259 7.52 -18.22 -7.99
CA TYR A 259 7.27 -16.88 -8.54
C TYR A 259 8.18 -15.81 -7.94
N GLY A 260 8.58 -15.94 -6.67
CA GLY A 260 9.69 -15.18 -6.09
C GLY A 260 9.35 -13.84 -5.46
N ILE A 261 8.08 -13.43 -5.45
CA ILE A 261 7.56 -12.33 -4.60
C ILE A 261 6.28 -12.81 -3.91
N PRO A 262 5.84 -12.20 -2.78
CA PRO A 262 4.62 -12.58 -2.11
C PRO A 262 3.40 -12.57 -3.02
N ILE A 263 2.54 -13.58 -2.82
CA ILE A 263 1.21 -13.65 -3.44
C ILE A 263 0.17 -13.79 -2.34
N PHE A 264 -0.97 -13.13 -2.48
CA PHE A 264 -2.16 -13.39 -1.68
C PHE A 264 -3.41 -13.21 -2.52
N LEU A 265 -4.54 -13.76 -2.06
CA LEU A 265 -5.83 -13.52 -2.71
C LEU A 265 -6.35 -12.17 -2.23
N SER A 266 -6.39 -11.16 -3.11
CA SER A 266 -6.88 -9.83 -2.78
C SER A 266 -8.37 -9.82 -2.51
N GLU A 267 -9.09 -10.80 -3.06
CA GLU A 267 -10.49 -11.11 -2.80
C GLU A 267 -10.70 -12.63 -2.97
N TYR A 268 -11.55 -13.23 -2.13
CA TYR A 268 -12.13 -14.55 -2.33
C TYR A 268 -13.51 -14.64 -1.67
N GLY A 269 -14.24 -15.74 -1.93
CA GLY A 269 -15.50 -16.05 -1.25
C GLY A 269 -16.68 -16.05 -2.21
N CYS A 270 -16.68 -17.01 -3.12
CA CYS A 270 -17.72 -17.21 -4.13
C CYS A 270 -19.12 -17.40 -3.52
N ILE A 271 -20.12 -16.71 -4.06
CA ILE A 271 -21.52 -16.74 -3.55
C ILE A 271 -22.47 -17.61 -4.37
N THR A 272 -22.00 -18.41 -5.33
CA THR A 272 -22.89 -19.29 -6.12
C THR A 272 -23.53 -20.39 -5.27
N ASN A 273 -22.95 -20.67 -4.09
CA ASN A 273 -23.45 -21.55 -3.04
C ASN A 273 -23.39 -20.82 -1.69
N THR A 274 -24.04 -21.36 -0.66
CA THR A 274 -23.85 -20.85 0.71
C THR A 274 -22.40 -21.00 1.14
N ARG A 275 -21.78 -19.92 1.61
CA ARG A 275 -20.37 -19.91 1.99
C ARG A 275 -20.17 -20.54 3.38
N ASP A 276 -19.41 -21.63 3.40
CA ASP A 276 -18.93 -22.26 4.63
C ASP A 276 -17.50 -21.84 4.99
N PHE A 277 -16.84 -21.10 4.09
CA PHE A 277 -15.46 -20.65 4.15
C PHE A 277 -14.45 -21.79 4.35
N GLY A 278 -14.75 -22.98 3.80
CA GLY A 278 -13.87 -24.14 3.81
C GLY A 278 -12.50 -23.89 3.15
N GLU A 279 -12.42 -22.94 2.22
CA GLU A 279 -11.20 -22.49 1.55
C GLU A 279 -10.14 -21.96 2.52
N MET A 280 -10.52 -21.46 3.71
CA MET A 280 -9.57 -21.10 4.77
C MET A 280 -8.70 -22.29 5.20
N GLY A 281 -9.24 -23.51 5.13
CA GLY A 281 -8.48 -24.72 5.41
C GLY A 281 -7.38 -24.97 4.39
N ALA A 282 -7.60 -24.65 3.12
CA ALA A 282 -6.55 -24.72 2.09
C ALA A 282 -5.56 -23.55 2.24
N LEU A 283 -6.04 -22.31 2.39
CA LEU A 283 -5.22 -21.11 2.52
C LEU A 283 -4.20 -21.18 3.66
N MET A 284 -4.55 -21.85 4.76
CA MET A 284 -3.69 -22.00 5.95
C MET A 284 -2.97 -23.35 6.01
N SER A 285 -2.97 -24.14 4.93
CA SER A 285 -2.31 -25.45 4.86
C SER A 285 -0.96 -25.42 4.12
N ASP A 286 -0.16 -26.47 4.31
CA ASP A 286 1.09 -26.71 3.58
C ASP A 286 0.91 -26.81 2.05
N LYS A 287 -0.31 -27.14 1.58
CA LYS A 287 -0.65 -27.16 0.16
C LYS A 287 -0.60 -25.79 -0.52
N MET A 288 -0.82 -24.70 0.23
CA MET A 288 -0.84 -23.34 -0.33
C MET A 288 0.25 -22.44 0.23
N THR A 289 0.60 -22.60 1.51
CA THR A 289 1.40 -21.61 2.23
C THR A 289 2.83 -21.48 1.73
N SER A 290 3.40 -22.43 0.99
CA SER A 290 4.71 -22.23 0.35
C SER A 290 4.68 -21.16 -0.76
N VAL A 291 3.48 -20.87 -1.31
CA VAL A 291 3.27 -19.95 -2.44
C VAL A 291 2.45 -18.72 -2.03
N TYR A 292 1.37 -18.92 -1.28
CA TYR A 292 0.42 -17.87 -0.90
C TYR A 292 0.62 -17.43 0.56
N SER A 293 0.41 -16.14 0.80
CA SER A 293 0.48 -15.48 2.10
C SER A 293 -0.91 -15.16 2.66
N GLY A 294 -1.91 -16.01 2.34
CA GLY A 294 -3.29 -15.86 2.79
C GLY A 294 -4.17 -15.07 1.80
N GLY A 295 -5.18 -14.36 2.32
CA GLY A 295 -6.11 -13.58 1.51
C GLY A 295 -7.16 -12.81 2.31
N LEU A 296 -7.99 -12.05 1.57
CA LEU A 296 -9.09 -11.26 2.12
C LEU A 296 -10.43 -11.76 1.60
N MET A 297 -11.38 -11.97 2.51
CA MET A 297 -12.75 -12.38 2.17
C MET A 297 -13.54 -11.16 1.67
N TYR A 298 -14.19 -11.30 0.51
CA TYR A 298 -15.06 -10.28 -0.06
C TYR A 298 -16.54 -10.58 0.30
N GLU A 299 -17.24 -9.75 1.07
CA GLU A 299 -16.80 -8.53 1.76
C GLU A 299 -17.54 -8.36 3.11
N TYR A 300 -17.20 -7.32 3.87
CA TYR A 300 -17.86 -7.01 5.14
C TYR A 300 -19.30 -6.49 4.97
N ALA A 301 -19.48 -5.39 4.24
CA ALA A 301 -20.75 -4.68 4.15
C ALA A 301 -21.69 -5.33 3.12
N LEU A 302 -22.94 -5.62 3.52
CA LEU A 302 -23.95 -6.15 2.61
C LEU A 302 -24.48 -5.07 1.69
N GLU A 303 -24.00 -5.11 0.45
CA GLU A 303 -24.42 -4.24 -0.65
C GLU A 303 -25.31 -5.00 -1.66
N ALA A 304 -25.71 -4.31 -2.74
CA ALA A 304 -26.58 -4.87 -3.77
C ALA A 304 -26.01 -6.11 -4.50
N ASN A 305 -24.70 -6.34 -4.41
CA ASN A 305 -24.01 -7.50 -5.00
C ASN A 305 -24.21 -8.81 -4.22
N GLY A 306 -24.74 -8.76 -2.99
CA GLY A 306 -25.01 -9.93 -2.16
C GLY A 306 -23.81 -10.57 -1.45
N TYR A 307 -22.62 -9.95 -1.49
CA TYR A 307 -21.40 -10.53 -0.91
C TYR A 307 -21.20 -10.25 0.58
N GLY A 308 -21.86 -9.22 1.13
CA GLY A 308 -21.57 -8.81 2.50
C GLY A 308 -22.08 -9.75 3.59
N ILE A 309 -21.28 -9.93 4.63
CA ILE A 309 -21.65 -10.74 5.81
C ILE A 309 -22.25 -9.92 6.96
N ALA A 310 -22.29 -8.60 6.84
CA ALA A 310 -22.87 -7.69 7.83
C ALA A 310 -23.72 -6.61 7.14
N LYS A 311 -24.98 -6.46 7.56
CA LYS A 311 -25.83 -5.38 7.06
C LYS A 311 -25.72 -4.18 7.98
N LEU A 312 -25.24 -3.07 7.42
CA LEU A 312 -25.01 -1.83 8.17
C LEU A 312 -26.33 -1.04 8.26
N GLY A 313 -26.78 -0.81 9.49
CA GLY A 313 -27.97 -0.04 9.80
C GLY A 313 -27.64 1.41 10.21
N PRO A 314 -28.66 2.23 10.50
CA PRO A 314 -28.44 3.60 10.97
C PRO A 314 -27.68 3.62 12.31
N GLY A 315 -26.75 4.56 12.43
CA GLY A 315 -25.89 4.72 13.61
C GLY A 315 -24.94 3.54 13.81
N SER A 316 -24.83 3.06 15.05
CA SER A 316 -23.92 1.97 15.42
C SER A 316 -24.51 0.56 15.24
N LYS A 317 -25.64 0.40 14.54
CA LYS A 317 -26.30 -0.91 14.40
C LYS A 317 -25.68 -1.71 13.27
N VAL A 318 -25.22 -2.92 13.58
CA VAL A 318 -24.79 -3.94 12.61
C VAL A 318 -25.70 -5.16 12.78
N GLU A 319 -26.33 -5.59 11.69
CA GLU A 319 -27.03 -6.89 11.63
C GLU A 319 -26.06 -7.92 11.03
N GLU A 320 -25.49 -8.76 11.90
CA GLU A 320 -24.65 -9.90 11.49
C GLU A 320 -25.50 -10.89 10.66
N LYS A 321 -25.05 -11.23 9.45
CA LYS A 321 -25.69 -12.25 8.62
C LYS A 321 -25.21 -13.65 9.04
N PRO A 322 -25.92 -14.74 8.67
CA PRO A 322 -25.49 -16.10 9.01
C PRO A 322 -24.03 -16.42 8.61
N GLU A 323 -23.57 -15.89 7.50
CA GLU A 323 -22.21 -16.08 7.01
C GLU A 323 -21.14 -15.41 7.90
N PHE A 324 -21.49 -14.42 8.72
CA PHE A 324 -20.59 -13.84 9.73
C PHE A 324 -20.12 -14.93 10.71
N ALA A 325 -21.07 -15.69 11.25
CA ALA A 325 -20.77 -16.78 12.18
C ALA A 325 -19.99 -17.91 11.50
N ASN A 326 -20.28 -18.20 10.23
CA ASN A 326 -19.51 -19.18 9.45
C ASN A 326 -18.05 -18.73 9.28
N PHE A 327 -17.82 -17.46 8.97
CA PHE A 327 -16.48 -16.91 8.79
C PHE A 327 -15.68 -16.92 10.09
N VAL A 328 -16.28 -16.48 11.21
CA VAL A 328 -15.67 -16.58 12.55
C VAL A 328 -15.29 -18.03 12.87
N LYS A 329 -16.19 -18.98 12.60
CA LYS A 329 -15.94 -20.41 12.81
C LYS A 329 -14.80 -20.92 11.94
N ALA A 330 -14.70 -20.51 10.68
CA ALA A 330 -13.63 -20.91 9.78
C ALA A 330 -12.27 -20.33 10.21
N LEU A 331 -12.21 -19.05 10.59
CA LEU A 331 -11.02 -18.43 11.16
C LEU A 331 -10.55 -19.13 12.44
N SER A 332 -11.48 -19.53 13.31
CA SER A 332 -11.13 -20.29 14.53
C SER A 332 -10.66 -21.72 14.21
N LYS A 333 -11.34 -22.40 13.28
CA LYS A 333 -11.06 -23.79 12.88
C LYS A 333 -9.72 -23.95 12.16
N TYR A 334 -9.33 -22.95 11.36
CA TYR A 334 -8.12 -22.98 10.53
C TYR A 334 -7.19 -21.82 10.92
N PRO A 335 -6.43 -21.93 12.03
CA PRO A 335 -5.48 -20.92 12.45
C PRO A 335 -4.34 -20.78 11.43
N ALA A 336 -3.65 -19.62 11.44
CA ALA A 336 -2.41 -19.48 10.69
C ALA A 336 -1.40 -20.55 11.14
N PRO A 337 -0.65 -21.19 10.21
CA PRO A 337 0.36 -22.14 10.59
C PRO A 337 1.53 -21.44 11.30
N THR A 338 2.28 -22.21 12.08
CA THR A 338 3.51 -21.74 12.74
C THR A 338 4.72 -21.91 11.82
N GLY A 339 5.80 -21.19 12.13
CA GLY A 339 7.04 -21.25 11.34
C GLY A 339 6.96 -20.40 10.07
N ASP A 340 7.74 -20.80 9.06
CA ASP A 340 7.91 -20.04 7.83
C ASP A 340 7.00 -20.51 6.69
N GLY A 341 6.19 -21.55 6.92
CA GLY A 341 5.30 -22.21 5.96
C GLY A 341 5.91 -22.56 4.61
N GLY A 342 7.20 -22.92 4.58
CA GLY A 342 7.88 -23.34 3.36
C GLY A 342 8.09 -22.21 2.35
N PHE A 343 8.20 -20.96 2.83
CA PHE A 343 8.48 -19.83 1.95
C PHE A 343 9.82 -20.02 1.21
N THR A 344 9.95 -19.37 0.06
CA THR A 344 11.19 -19.27 -0.69
C THR A 344 11.89 -17.96 -0.35
N SER A 345 13.10 -18.05 0.19
CA SER A 345 13.89 -16.88 0.61
C SER A 345 14.51 -16.10 -0.56
N THR A 346 14.68 -16.73 -1.72
CA THR A 346 15.25 -16.10 -2.90
C THR A 346 14.17 -15.49 -3.78
N THR A 347 14.36 -14.23 -4.15
CA THR A 347 13.55 -13.56 -5.18
C THR A 347 14.31 -13.59 -6.51
N LYS A 348 13.60 -13.77 -7.62
CA LYS A 348 14.16 -13.60 -8.97
C LYS A 348 13.14 -12.93 -9.86
N ALA A 349 13.61 -12.10 -10.78
CA ALA A 349 12.76 -11.53 -11.81
C ALA A 349 12.18 -12.67 -12.66
N ALA A 350 10.89 -12.55 -13.01
CA ALA A 350 10.28 -13.40 -14.01
C ALA A 350 10.79 -13.01 -15.41
N ALA A 351 10.66 -13.92 -16.38
CA ALA A 351 10.80 -13.55 -17.78
C ALA A 351 9.60 -12.69 -18.18
N CYS A 352 9.84 -11.57 -18.86
CA CYS A 352 8.72 -10.77 -19.37
C CYS A 352 7.95 -11.56 -20.44
N PRO A 353 6.61 -11.55 -20.41
CA PRO A 353 5.79 -12.18 -21.44
C PRO A 353 6.04 -11.53 -22.80
N THR A 354 6.00 -12.35 -23.85
CA THR A 354 6.00 -11.89 -25.24
C THR A 354 4.57 -11.67 -25.72
N LYS A 355 4.39 -10.74 -26.66
CA LYS A 355 3.08 -10.50 -27.30
C LYS A 355 2.54 -11.78 -27.94
N ASP A 356 1.26 -12.05 -27.70
CA ASP A 356 0.50 -13.15 -28.30
C ASP A 356 -0.97 -12.72 -28.50
N SER A 357 -1.90 -13.64 -28.77
CA SER A 357 -3.32 -13.29 -28.98
C SER A 357 -4.07 -12.87 -27.70
N ASN A 358 -3.54 -13.18 -26.52
CA ASN A 358 -4.12 -12.90 -25.20
C ASN A 358 -3.35 -11.80 -24.43
N TRP A 359 -2.18 -11.40 -24.92
CA TRP A 359 -1.29 -10.41 -24.31
C TRP A 359 -0.76 -9.43 -25.36
N MET A 360 -1.23 -8.18 -25.36
CA MET A 360 -0.93 -7.22 -26.43
C MET A 360 0.35 -6.40 -26.23
N VAL A 361 1.00 -6.50 -25.07
CA VAL A 361 2.19 -5.70 -24.76
C VAL A 361 3.41 -6.27 -25.49
N ASP A 362 4.03 -5.45 -26.35
CA ASP A 362 5.20 -5.81 -27.18
C ASP A 362 6.53 -5.19 -26.72
N SER A 363 6.51 -4.35 -25.68
CA SER A 363 7.69 -3.72 -25.11
C SER A 363 7.72 -3.87 -23.60
N THR A 364 8.91 -4.03 -23.05
CA THR A 364 9.14 -4.01 -21.59
C THR A 364 9.42 -2.59 -21.09
N LEU A 365 9.57 -1.61 -21.98
CA LEU A 365 9.75 -0.22 -21.60
C LEU A 365 8.46 0.31 -20.98
N LEU A 366 8.62 0.97 -19.83
CA LEU A 366 7.53 1.62 -19.12
C LEU A 366 7.50 3.10 -19.50
N PRO A 367 6.32 3.76 -19.51
CA PRO A 367 6.25 5.20 -19.69
C PRO A 367 7.12 5.92 -18.65
N ALA A 368 7.80 6.98 -19.07
CA ALA A 368 8.49 7.90 -18.18
C ALA A 368 7.48 8.59 -17.27
N ILE A 369 7.88 8.91 -16.05
CA ILE A 369 7.04 9.73 -15.17
C ILE A 369 6.69 11.05 -15.89
N PRO A 370 5.42 11.48 -15.91
CA PRO A 370 5.04 12.76 -16.50
C PRO A 370 5.85 13.92 -15.94
N GLU A 371 6.26 14.86 -16.80
CA GLU A 371 7.16 15.97 -16.40
C GLU A 371 6.60 16.76 -15.21
N GLY A 372 5.29 17.04 -15.20
CA GLY A 372 4.61 17.74 -14.11
C GLY A 372 4.65 17.01 -12.77
N ALA A 373 4.81 15.67 -12.78
CA ALA A 373 4.85 14.84 -11.59
C ALA A 373 6.24 14.72 -10.96
N LYS A 374 7.32 15.04 -11.70
CA LYS A 374 8.70 14.97 -11.19
C LYS A 374 8.92 15.83 -9.94
N LYS A 375 8.23 16.98 -9.84
CA LYS A 375 8.31 17.85 -8.66
C LYS A 375 7.86 17.15 -7.38
N PHE A 376 6.85 16.27 -7.45
CA PHE A 376 6.32 15.59 -6.27
C PHE A 376 7.35 14.65 -5.65
N MET A 377 8.21 14.03 -6.46
CA MET A 377 9.30 13.17 -5.97
C MET A 377 10.24 13.86 -4.98
N LYS A 378 10.36 15.19 -5.08
CA LYS A 378 11.21 16.01 -4.20
C LYS A 378 10.40 16.75 -3.15
N ASP A 379 9.33 17.41 -3.57
CA ASP A 379 8.60 18.38 -2.74
C ASP A 379 7.47 17.72 -1.94
N GLY A 380 7.13 16.47 -2.28
CA GLY A 380 5.94 15.79 -1.81
C GLY A 380 4.70 16.09 -2.66
N ALA A 381 3.63 15.33 -2.45
CA ALA A 381 2.41 15.42 -3.25
C ALA A 381 1.62 16.72 -3.00
N GLY A 382 1.83 17.36 -1.84
CA GLY A 382 0.99 18.46 -1.37
C GLY A 382 -0.39 17.96 -0.90
N THR A 383 -1.36 18.86 -0.84
CA THR A 383 -2.73 18.52 -0.41
C THR A 383 -3.39 17.59 -1.44
N GLY A 384 -3.88 16.44 -0.98
CA GLY A 384 -4.61 15.50 -1.81
C GLY A 384 -5.94 16.09 -2.31
N PRO A 385 -6.40 15.70 -3.52
CA PRO A 385 -7.63 16.23 -4.11
C PRO A 385 -8.91 15.68 -3.47
N GLY A 386 -8.79 14.65 -2.63
CA GLY A 386 -9.90 13.97 -1.99
C GLY A 386 -10.89 13.31 -2.96
N LEU A 387 -12.06 12.95 -2.44
CA LEU A 387 -13.08 12.22 -3.20
C LEU A 387 -14.02 13.11 -4.03
N LYS A 388 -13.83 14.43 -4.00
CA LYS A 388 -14.72 15.40 -4.70
C LYS A 388 -13.97 16.29 -5.70
N GLY A 389 -12.72 15.94 -6.02
CA GLY A 389 -11.93 16.70 -7.00
C GLY A 389 -12.42 16.51 -8.44
N GLU A 390 -11.75 17.16 -9.39
CA GLU A 390 -12.14 17.16 -10.81
C GLU A 390 -11.90 15.81 -11.52
N GLY A 391 -11.08 14.93 -10.92
CA GLY A 391 -10.61 13.69 -11.53
C GLY A 391 -9.41 13.89 -12.47
N SER A 392 -8.84 12.77 -12.92
CA SER A 392 -7.61 12.77 -13.71
C SER A 392 -7.70 12.04 -15.04
N GLN A 393 -8.73 11.23 -15.31
CA GLN A 393 -8.72 10.32 -16.45
C GLN A 393 -8.58 11.00 -17.83
N GLN A 394 -8.99 12.28 -17.95
CA GLN A 394 -8.90 13.09 -19.17
C GLN A 394 -8.02 14.34 -18.96
N ALA A 395 -7.27 14.41 -17.86
CA ALA A 395 -6.41 15.54 -17.56
C ALA A 395 -5.20 15.59 -18.51
N GLN A 396 -4.70 16.80 -18.76
CA GLN A 396 -3.46 17.01 -19.49
C GLN A 396 -2.23 16.60 -18.64
N GLY A 397 -1.03 16.71 -19.21
CA GLY A 397 0.20 16.42 -18.48
C GLY A 397 0.52 14.92 -18.44
N THR A 398 0.27 14.22 -19.54
CA THR A 398 0.57 12.80 -19.71
C THR A 398 2.06 12.55 -19.94
N SER A 399 2.47 11.30 -19.80
CA SER A 399 3.83 10.88 -20.16
C SER A 399 4.12 11.09 -21.66
N THR A 400 5.29 11.62 -21.98
CA THR A 400 5.71 11.98 -23.34
C THR A 400 6.72 10.99 -23.96
N GLY A 401 7.10 9.93 -23.24
CA GLY A 401 8.08 8.96 -23.73
C GLY A 401 8.28 7.81 -22.76
N ASP A 402 9.27 6.98 -23.04
CA ASP A 402 9.60 5.80 -22.24
C ASP A 402 10.76 6.08 -21.26
N ALA A 403 10.69 5.45 -20.10
CA ALA A 403 11.75 5.43 -19.10
C ALA A 403 12.88 4.46 -19.51
N GLN A 404 14.11 4.79 -19.14
CA GLN A 404 15.20 3.82 -19.18
C GLN A 404 15.02 2.81 -18.03
N PRO A 405 15.17 1.49 -18.26
CA PRO A 405 15.11 0.51 -17.18
C PRO A 405 16.08 0.86 -16.05
N GLY A 406 15.64 0.76 -14.80
CA GLY A 406 16.43 1.16 -13.63
C GLY A 406 16.30 2.62 -13.20
N SER A 407 15.72 3.51 -14.03
CA SER A 407 15.61 4.95 -13.72
C SER A 407 14.63 5.29 -12.61
N GLY A 408 13.80 4.33 -12.17
CA GLY A 408 12.91 4.45 -11.02
C GLY A 408 13.58 4.17 -9.67
N SER A 409 14.88 3.86 -9.65
CA SER A 409 15.60 3.64 -8.39
C SER A 409 15.51 4.87 -7.47
N SER A 410 15.30 4.65 -6.17
CA SER A 410 15.20 5.76 -5.21
C SER A 410 16.58 6.41 -4.98
N THR A 411 16.60 7.73 -4.84
CA THR A 411 17.83 8.51 -4.59
C THR A 411 18.22 8.52 -3.12
N ASN A 412 17.25 8.28 -2.22
CA ASN A 412 17.46 8.11 -0.79
C ASN A 412 17.26 6.62 -0.45
N THR A 413 18.28 5.99 0.14
CA THR A 413 18.18 4.63 0.68
C THR A 413 18.02 4.73 2.20
N ALA A 414 16.80 4.53 2.71
CA ALA A 414 16.59 4.40 4.15
C ALA A 414 17.38 3.17 4.66
N SER A 415 18.30 3.40 5.61
CA SER A 415 18.99 2.32 6.32
C SER A 415 18.01 1.65 7.29
N PRO A 416 18.02 0.31 7.43
CA PRO A 416 17.15 -0.34 8.40
C PRO A 416 17.56 0.05 9.83
N SER A 417 16.65 0.64 10.60
CA SER A 417 16.84 0.83 12.03
C SER A 417 16.71 -0.52 12.73
N SER A 418 17.82 -1.23 12.93
CA SER A 418 17.87 -2.33 13.88
C SER A 418 17.89 -1.76 15.30
N SER A 419 16.76 -1.82 16.00
CA SER A 419 16.74 -1.74 17.46
C SER A 419 17.36 -3.03 18.02
N GLN A 420 18.69 -3.06 18.16
CA GLN A 420 19.34 -4.04 19.02
C GLN A 420 19.18 -3.57 20.47
N SER A 421 18.46 -4.35 21.26
CA SER A 421 18.53 -4.32 22.71
C SER A 421 19.93 -4.76 23.13
N GLU A 422 20.74 -3.82 23.61
CA GLU A 422 22.02 -4.12 24.24
C GLU A 422 21.77 -4.74 25.62
N ASN A 423 21.94 -6.06 25.69
CA ASN A 423 22.28 -6.72 26.94
C ASN A 423 23.78 -6.50 27.18
N ALA A 424 24.10 -5.99 28.37
CA ALA A 424 25.44 -5.63 28.80
C ALA A 424 26.44 -6.81 28.65
N GLY A 425 27.49 -6.56 27.88
CA GLY A 425 28.64 -7.45 27.73
C GLY A 425 29.84 -6.65 27.24
N SER A 426 30.78 -6.40 28.14
CA SER A 426 31.94 -5.52 27.95
C SER A 426 32.91 -5.98 26.85
N THR A 427 33.12 -5.17 25.82
CA THR A 427 34.41 -5.04 25.11
C THR A 427 34.44 -3.71 24.35
N ARG A 428 35.31 -2.78 24.78
CA ARG A 428 35.50 -1.46 24.18
C ARG A 428 36.15 -1.57 22.79
N GLY A 429 35.39 -1.27 21.73
CA GLY A 429 35.91 -0.93 20.41
C GLY A 429 36.10 0.59 20.29
N ILE A 430 37.31 1.02 19.91
CA ILE A 430 37.74 2.42 19.82
C ILE A 430 37.15 3.05 18.54
N GLY A 431 36.43 4.18 18.69
CA GLY A 431 35.98 5.00 17.56
C GLY A 431 37.13 5.74 16.86
N PRO A 432 36.92 6.30 15.66
CA PRO A 432 37.99 6.90 14.86
C PRO A 432 38.60 8.10 15.60
N VAL A 433 39.89 7.97 15.92
CA VAL A 433 40.67 9.02 16.57
C VAL A 433 41.05 10.06 15.51
N ASP A 434 40.72 11.32 15.78
CA ASP A 434 41.20 12.47 15.03
C ASP A 434 42.73 12.44 14.99
N LYS A 435 43.31 12.34 13.78
CA LYS A 435 44.76 12.16 13.57
C LYS A 435 45.53 13.48 13.61
N ALA A 436 44.86 14.62 13.70
CA ALA A 436 45.50 15.93 13.78
C ALA A 436 46.52 16.08 14.93
N PRO A 437 46.28 15.56 16.16
CA PRO A 437 47.23 15.70 17.26
C PRO A 437 48.51 14.87 17.07
N PHE A 438 48.45 13.75 16.36
CA PHE A 438 49.61 12.87 16.13
C PHE A 438 50.57 13.42 15.07
N VAL A 439 50.05 14.15 14.07
CA VAL A 439 50.87 14.80 13.05
C VAL A 439 51.67 15.96 13.65
N VAL A 440 51.04 16.75 14.54
CA VAL A 440 51.72 17.86 15.23
C VAL A 440 52.77 17.34 16.21
N THR A 441 52.47 16.26 16.95
CA THR A 441 53.43 15.66 17.90
C THR A 441 54.61 14.99 17.18
N GLY A 442 54.38 14.38 16.02
CA GLY A 442 55.43 13.79 15.18
C GLY A 442 56.38 14.84 14.58
N LEU A 443 55.85 15.99 14.15
CA LEU A 443 56.67 17.10 13.64
C LEU A 443 57.54 17.72 14.74
N VAL A 444 57.00 17.88 15.96
CA VAL A 444 57.76 18.40 17.11
C VAL A 444 58.88 17.44 17.53
N MET A 445 58.63 16.11 17.52
CA MET A 445 59.68 15.11 17.77
C MET A 445 60.75 15.09 16.67
N PHE A 446 60.37 15.24 15.40
CA PHE A 446 61.32 15.28 14.29
C PHE A 446 62.25 16.50 14.37
N PHE A 447 61.72 17.69 14.69
CA PHE A 447 62.54 18.90 14.84
C PHE A 447 63.40 18.92 16.12
N THR A 448 62.98 18.26 17.19
CA THR A 448 63.79 18.13 18.42
C THR A 448 64.92 17.11 18.27
N LEU A 449 64.70 16.01 17.53
CA LEU A 449 65.74 15.02 17.22
C LEU A 449 66.75 15.51 16.16
N THR A 450 66.31 16.27 15.16
CA THR A 450 67.23 16.87 14.18
C THR A 450 68.02 18.06 14.74
N GLY A 451 67.44 18.83 15.67
CA GLY A 451 68.14 19.90 16.38
C GLY A 451 69.20 19.42 17.38
N THR A 452 69.08 18.19 17.89
CA THR A 452 70.07 17.57 18.82
C THR A 452 71.19 16.80 18.12
N LEU A 453 71.10 16.61 16.79
CA LEU A 453 72.14 16.00 15.95
C LEU A 453 73.00 17.04 15.18
N LEU A 454 72.71 18.34 15.34
CA LEU A 454 73.43 19.45 14.69
C LEU A 454 74.10 20.42 15.70
N LEU A 455 74.22 20.00 16.96
CA LEU A 455 75.07 20.56 18.01
C LEU A 455 75.94 19.42 18.57
#